data_AF-A0A1B7LN25-F1
#
_entry.id   AF-A0A1B7LN25-F1
#
_cell.length_a   1.000
_cell.length_b   1.000
_cell.length_c   1.000
_cell.angle_alpha   90.00
_cell.angle_beta   90.00
_cell.angle_gamma   90.00
#
_symmetry.space_group_name_H-M   'P 1'
#
loop_
_entity.id
_entity.type
_entity.pdbx_description
1 polymer ?
#
loop_
_entity_poly.entity_id
_entity_poly.type
_entity_poly.pdbx_seq_one_letter_code
_entity_poly.pdbx_strand_id
1 'polypeptide(L)'
;MLDQKVIDIVKSTVPALKEHGLDITKTFYGLMFKNNPEVKPLFSEDKQKSGEQAKALAMSILAAAQNIDNLEKIMPVVTKIGQVHVDSKVKPEHYPIVGKNLLLAIKEVLGDAATDEVLEAWGKAYEVIAEIFIDVEKKLYETA
;
A
#
# COMPACT_ATOMS: atom_id res chain seq x y z
N MET A 1 -6.24 -5.80 -15.73
CA MET A 1 -5.49 -7.06 -15.51
C MET A 1 -4.02 -6.75 -15.75
N LEU A 2 -3.14 -7.10 -14.81
CA LEU A 2 -1.71 -6.80 -14.91
C LEU A 2 -1.05 -7.67 -16.00
N ASP A 3 -0.08 -7.10 -16.70
CA ASP A 3 0.75 -7.85 -17.63
C ASP A 3 1.70 -8.81 -16.90
N GLN A 4 2.05 -9.92 -17.55
CA GLN A 4 2.90 -10.95 -16.95
C GLN A 4 4.26 -10.40 -16.50
N LYS A 5 4.81 -9.45 -17.26
CA LYS A 5 6.10 -8.82 -16.95
C LYS A 5 6.02 -8.04 -15.63
N VAL A 6 4.97 -7.24 -15.41
CA VAL A 6 4.73 -6.56 -14.12
C VAL A 6 4.60 -7.55 -12.97
N ILE A 7 3.83 -8.63 -13.17
CA ILE A 7 3.68 -9.69 -12.15
C ILE A 7 5.04 -10.27 -11.77
N ASP A 8 5.88 -10.59 -12.74
CA ASP A 8 7.20 -11.20 -12.52
C ASP A 8 8.14 -10.22 -11.79
N ILE A 9 8.12 -8.94 -12.14
CA ILE A 9 8.92 -7.89 -11.48
C ILE A 9 8.48 -7.72 -10.02
N VAL A 10 7.17 -7.60 -9.77
CA VAL A 10 6.63 -7.47 -8.41
C VAL A 10 7.01 -8.69 -7.57
N LYS A 11 6.86 -9.91 -8.11
CA LYS A 11 7.21 -11.15 -7.40
C LYS A 11 8.71 -11.27 -7.12
N SER A 12 9.56 -10.90 -8.07
CA SER A 12 11.03 -10.96 -7.91
C SER A 12 11.56 -9.98 -6.86
N THR A 13 10.83 -8.90 -6.58
CA THR A 13 11.21 -7.89 -5.57
C THR A 13 10.63 -8.16 -4.17
N VAL A 14 9.77 -9.18 -4.01
CA VAL A 14 9.22 -9.61 -2.70
C VAL A 14 10.31 -9.90 -1.64
N PRO A 15 11.44 -10.58 -1.94
CA PRO A 15 12.47 -10.82 -0.94
C PRO A 15 13.05 -9.53 -0.36
N ALA A 16 13.35 -8.53 -1.21
CA ALA A 16 13.84 -7.23 -0.78
C ALA A 16 12.81 -6.50 0.10
N LEU A 17 11.53 -6.59 -0.24
CA LEU A 17 10.46 -6.04 0.60
C LEU A 17 10.30 -6.75 1.94
N LYS A 18 10.58 -8.06 2.03
CA LYS A 18 10.57 -8.77 3.31
C LYS A 18 11.70 -8.30 4.21
N GLU A 19 12.87 -8.07 3.61
CA GLU A 19 14.06 -7.60 4.32
C GLU A 19 13.94 -6.15 4.78
N HIS A 20 13.46 -5.27 3.90
CA HIS A 20 13.41 -3.82 4.13
C HIS A 20 12.03 -3.25 4.46
N GLY A 21 11.00 -4.09 4.59
CA GLY A 21 9.60 -3.65 4.68
C GLY A 21 9.30 -2.71 5.85
N LEU A 22 9.99 -2.87 6.98
CA LEU A 22 9.83 -1.97 8.12
C LEU A 22 10.44 -0.58 7.85
N ASP A 23 11.59 -0.53 7.19
CA ASP A 23 12.25 0.73 6.85
C ASP A 23 11.45 1.47 5.78
N ILE A 24 10.97 0.75 4.75
CA ILE A 24 10.10 1.29 3.72
C ILE A 24 8.84 1.90 4.34
N THR A 25 8.18 1.20 5.27
CA THR A 25 6.94 1.71 5.87
C THR A 25 7.16 2.89 6.82
N LYS A 26 8.29 2.93 7.54
CA LYS A 26 8.67 4.11 8.34
C LYS A 26 8.95 5.32 7.44
N THR A 27 9.76 5.15 6.41
CA THR A 27 10.07 6.19 5.42
C THR A 27 8.80 6.68 4.74
N PHE A 28 7.91 5.76 4.36
CA PHE A 28 6.59 6.07 3.80
C PHE A 28 5.76 6.99 4.71
N TYR A 29 5.58 6.67 5.99
CA TYR A 29 4.80 7.53 6.88
C TYR A 29 5.45 8.89 7.10
N GLY A 30 6.78 8.93 7.21
CA GLY A 30 7.53 10.18 7.31
C GLY A 30 7.33 11.09 6.09
N LEU A 31 7.47 10.52 4.88
CA LEU A 31 7.25 11.23 3.62
C LEU A 31 5.79 11.68 3.47
N MET A 32 4.85 10.79 3.73
CA MET A 32 3.42 11.08 3.57
C MET A 32 2.96 12.21 4.49
N PHE A 33 3.30 12.19 5.78
CA PHE A 33 2.89 13.27 6.68
C PHE A 33 3.64 14.59 6.46
N LYS A 34 4.83 14.54 5.87
CA LYS A 34 5.58 15.73 5.46
C LYS A 34 4.99 16.36 4.19
N ASN A 35 4.69 15.55 3.19
CA ASN A 35 4.23 16.00 1.88
C ASN A 35 2.72 16.29 1.85
N ASN A 36 1.97 15.60 2.71
CA ASN A 36 0.52 15.61 2.77
C ASN A 36 0.04 15.69 4.24
N PRO A 37 0.34 16.78 4.96
CA PRO A 37 -0.06 16.92 6.37
C PRO A 37 -1.58 16.82 6.58
N GLU A 38 -2.37 17.11 5.54
CA GLU A 38 -3.83 17.00 5.54
C GLU A 38 -4.36 15.58 5.78
N VAL A 39 -3.59 14.54 5.46
CA VAL A 39 -4.02 13.15 5.70
C VAL A 39 -3.71 12.66 7.11
N LYS A 40 -2.85 13.36 7.87
CA LYS A 40 -2.44 12.98 9.22
C LYS A 40 -3.62 12.73 10.18
N PRO A 41 -4.71 13.52 10.18
CA PRO A 41 -5.87 13.29 11.05
C PRO A 41 -6.63 11.98 10.79
N LEU A 42 -6.41 11.34 9.63
CA LEU A 42 -7.03 10.04 9.31
C LEU A 42 -6.34 8.86 10.01
N PHE A 43 -5.22 9.11 10.68
CA PHE A 43 -4.40 8.08 11.31
C PHE A 43 -4.40 8.19 12.83
N SER A 44 -4.38 7.03 13.49
CA SER A 44 -4.30 6.94 14.95
C SER A 44 -2.88 7.22 15.43
N GLU A 45 -2.69 8.26 16.25
CA GLU A 45 -1.37 8.59 16.81
C GLU A 45 -0.76 7.46 17.64
N ASP A 46 -1.58 6.71 18.39
CA ASP A 46 -1.09 5.63 19.25
C ASP A 46 -0.53 4.48 18.41
N LYS A 47 -1.22 4.13 17.31
CA LYS A 47 -0.75 3.09 16.37
C LYS A 47 0.47 3.52 15.57
N GLN A 48 0.64 4.84 15.36
CA GLN A 48 1.86 5.41 14.77
C GLN A 48 3.03 5.28 15.74
N LYS A 49 2.85 5.68 17.00
CA LYS A 49 3.89 5.61 18.04
C LYS A 49 4.30 4.17 18.34
N SER A 50 3.37 3.21 18.31
CA SER A 50 3.66 1.79 18.56
C SER A 50 4.35 1.09 17.38
N GLY A 51 4.34 1.67 16.18
CA GLY A 51 4.84 1.04 14.95
C GLY A 51 3.95 -0.09 14.41
N GLU A 52 2.83 -0.38 15.07
CA GLU A 52 1.90 -1.44 14.66
C GLU A 52 1.30 -1.15 13.28
N GLN A 53 1.04 0.13 12.98
CA GLN A 53 0.50 0.52 11.68
C GLN A 53 1.50 0.31 10.52
N ALA A 54 2.77 0.64 10.75
CA ALA A 54 3.86 0.37 9.79
C ALA A 54 3.98 -1.13 9.51
N LYS A 55 3.94 -1.95 10.56
CA LYS A 55 3.96 -3.41 10.42
C LYS A 55 2.73 -3.94 9.66
N ALA A 56 1.54 -3.44 9.97
CA ALA A 56 0.32 -3.86 9.30
C ALA A 56 0.35 -3.52 7.80
N LEU A 57 0.79 -2.31 7.45
CA LEU A 57 0.93 -1.89 6.05
C LEU A 57 1.96 -2.76 5.30
N ALA A 58 3.13 -3.01 5.91
CA ALA A 58 4.17 -3.85 5.31
C ALA A 58 3.65 -5.25 5.01
N MET A 59 2.91 -5.85 5.96
CA MET A 59 2.31 -7.18 5.78
C MET A 59 1.26 -7.20 4.67
N SER A 60 0.43 -6.16 4.57
CA SER A 60 -0.58 -6.06 3.50
C SER A 60 0.05 -5.92 2.11
N ILE A 61 1.08 -5.07 1.97
CA ILE A 61 1.83 -4.91 0.71
C ILE A 61 2.49 -6.24 0.32
N LEU A 62 3.14 -6.91 1.28
CA LEU A 62 3.76 -8.21 1.05
C LEU A 62 2.75 -9.29 0.63
N ALA A 63 1.59 -9.33 1.29
CA ALA A 63 0.53 -10.30 0.96
C ALA A 63 -0.04 -10.06 -0.44
N ALA A 64 -0.29 -8.79 -0.80
CA ALA A 64 -0.76 -8.43 -2.13
C ALA A 64 0.27 -8.78 -3.20
N ALA A 65 1.55 -8.45 -2.99
CA ALA A 65 2.64 -8.76 -3.92
C ALA A 65 2.81 -10.27 -4.16
N GLN A 66 2.68 -11.07 -3.11
CA GLN A 66 2.75 -12.54 -3.20
C GLN A 66 1.57 -13.14 -3.97
N ASN A 67 0.43 -12.47 -4.00
CA ASN A 67 -0.81 -12.93 -4.64
C ASN A 67 -1.23 -12.00 -5.80
N ILE A 68 -0.29 -11.28 -6.41
CA ILE A 68 -0.60 -10.24 -7.41
C ILE A 68 -1.26 -10.81 -8.69
N ASP A 69 -1.08 -12.10 -8.94
CA ASP A 69 -1.71 -12.89 -10.01
C ASP A 69 -3.04 -13.56 -9.59
N ASN A 70 -3.41 -13.46 -8.31
CA ASN A 70 -4.67 -13.99 -7.79
C ASN A 70 -5.18 -13.12 -6.62
N LEU A 71 -5.59 -11.90 -6.94
CA LEU A 71 -6.07 -10.93 -5.96
C LEU A 71 -7.39 -11.34 -5.30
N GLU A 72 -8.14 -12.29 -5.86
CA GLU A 72 -9.31 -12.85 -5.20
C GLU A 72 -8.97 -13.48 -3.83
N LYS A 73 -7.76 -14.05 -3.70
CA LYS A 73 -7.28 -14.63 -2.44
C LYS A 73 -7.11 -13.60 -1.32
N ILE A 74 -6.89 -12.34 -1.65
CA ILE A 74 -6.72 -11.28 -0.64
C ILE A 74 -8.05 -10.62 -0.26
N MET A 75 -9.16 -10.91 -0.95
CA MET A 75 -10.46 -10.27 -0.71
C MET A 75 -10.94 -10.33 0.75
N PRO A 76 -10.82 -11.46 1.48
CA PRO A 76 -11.22 -11.48 2.90
C PRO A 76 -10.43 -10.47 3.75
N VAL A 77 -9.15 -10.27 3.44
CA VAL A 77 -8.29 -9.29 4.12
C VAL A 77 -8.65 -7.88 3.68
N VAL A 78 -8.88 -7.66 2.38
CA VAL A 78 -9.32 -6.37 1.84
C VAL A 78 -10.61 -5.92 2.51
N THR A 79 -11.64 -6.77 2.62
CA THR A 79 -12.91 -6.41 3.27
C THR A 79 -12.71 -6.01 4.73
N LYS A 80 -11.88 -6.74 5.47
CA LYS A 80 -11.58 -6.41 6.87
C LYS A 80 -10.88 -5.06 7.02
N ILE A 81 -9.92 -4.76 6.14
CA ILE A 81 -9.19 -3.49 6.14
C ILE A 81 -10.09 -2.35 5.64
N GLY A 82 -10.93 -2.62 4.63
CA GLY A 82 -11.90 -1.67 4.08
C GLY A 82 -12.86 -1.15 5.15
N GLN A 83 -13.28 -1.99 6.11
CA GLN A 83 -14.06 -1.51 7.25
C GLN A 83 -13.30 -0.47 8.08
N VAL A 84 -12.01 -0.71 8.38
CA VAL A 84 -11.16 0.24 9.10
C VAL A 84 -11.00 1.54 8.31
N HIS A 85 -10.89 1.46 6.99
CA HIS A 85 -10.80 2.62 6.11
C HIS A 85 -12.09 3.46 6.13
N VAL A 86 -13.25 2.83 6.05
CA VAL A 86 -14.57 3.48 6.15
C VAL A 86 -14.76 4.15 7.51
N ASP A 87 -14.39 3.45 8.59
CA ASP A 87 -14.45 4.00 9.96
C ASP A 87 -13.55 5.22 10.10
N SER A 88 -12.39 5.20 9.42
CA SER A 88 -11.40 6.29 9.40
C SER A 88 -11.67 7.35 8.32
N LYS A 89 -12.82 7.28 7.62
CA LYS A 89 -13.25 8.23 6.58
C LYS A 89 -12.28 8.35 5.40
N VAL A 90 -11.61 7.26 5.04
CA VAL A 90 -10.77 7.18 3.84
C VAL A 90 -11.62 7.30 2.58
N LYS A 91 -11.13 8.04 1.59
CA LYS A 91 -11.80 8.33 0.32
C LYS A 91 -10.91 7.95 -0.86
N PRO A 92 -11.48 7.77 -2.07
CA PRO A 92 -10.71 7.51 -3.29
C PRO A 92 -9.58 8.53 -3.54
N GLU A 93 -9.80 9.81 -3.22
CA GLU A 93 -8.82 10.89 -3.36
C GLU A 93 -7.56 10.72 -2.48
N HIS A 94 -7.59 9.88 -1.45
CA HIS A 94 -6.43 9.60 -0.60
C HIS A 94 -5.47 8.55 -1.20
N TYR A 95 -5.94 7.69 -2.10
CA TYR A 95 -5.10 6.62 -2.69
C TYR A 95 -3.92 7.16 -3.52
N PRO A 96 -4.10 8.17 -4.39
CA PRO A 96 -2.96 8.75 -5.11
C PRO A 96 -1.86 9.29 -4.19
N ILE A 97 -2.24 9.82 -3.02
CA ILE A 97 -1.29 10.31 -2.00
C ILE A 97 -0.47 9.15 -1.45
N VAL A 98 -1.12 8.06 -1.07
CA VAL A 98 -0.46 6.86 -0.54
C VAL A 98 0.47 6.25 -1.58
N GLY A 99 -0.02 6.03 -2.81
CA GLY A 99 0.77 5.44 -3.89
C GLY A 99 2.05 6.20 -4.18
N LYS A 100 1.95 7.54 -4.32
CA LYS A 100 3.11 8.40 -4.55
C LYS A 100 4.15 8.29 -3.44
N ASN A 101 3.74 8.41 -2.18
CA ASN A 101 4.67 8.37 -1.06
C ASN A 101 5.25 6.97 -0.84
N LEU A 102 4.51 5.90 -1.18
CA LEU A 102 5.01 4.53 -1.10
C LEU A 102 6.12 4.28 -2.13
N LEU A 103 5.92 4.69 -3.38
CA LEU A 103 6.94 4.55 -4.43
C LEU A 103 8.20 5.36 -4.10
N LEU A 104 8.06 6.57 -3.55
CA LEU A 104 9.18 7.35 -3.05
C LEU A 104 9.95 6.62 -1.94
N ALA A 105 9.23 6.03 -0.98
CA ALA A 105 9.85 5.27 0.11
C ALA A 105 10.59 4.02 -0.38
N ILE A 106 10.01 3.29 -1.35
CA ILE A 106 10.68 2.14 -1.99
C ILE A 106 11.96 2.62 -2.68
N LYS A 107 11.92 3.73 -3.42
CA LYS A 107 13.10 4.28 -4.09
C LYS A 107 14.18 4.72 -3.09
N GLU A 108 13.79 5.39 -2.01
CA GLU A 108 14.73 5.88 -1.00
C GLU A 108 15.42 4.73 -0.25
N VAL A 109 14.69 3.66 0.07
CA VAL A 109 15.25 2.53 0.84
C VAL A 109 16.03 1.54 -0.04
N LEU A 110 15.53 1.23 -1.23
CA LEU A 110 16.19 0.25 -2.12
C LEU A 110 17.25 0.88 -3.04
N GLY A 111 17.28 2.23 -3.15
CA GLY A 111 18.29 2.95 -3.93
C GLY A 111 18.34 2.51 -5.41
N ASP A 112 19.50 2.00 -5.82
CA ASP A 112 19.75 1.53 -7.19
C ASP A 112 18.98 0.25 -7.53
N ALA A 113 18.58 -0.55 -6.53
CA ALA A 113 17.77 -1.74 -6.74
C ALA A 113 16.31 -1.41 -7.11
N ALA A 114 15.83 -0.22 -6.75
CA ALA A 114 14.56 0.33 -7.25
C ALA A 114 14.78 1.01 -8.60
N THR A 115 15.00 0.21 -9.64
CA THR A 115 15.09 0.71 -11.02
C THR A 115 13.75 1.32 -11.47
N ASP A 116 13.78 2.12 -12.54
CA ASP A 116 12.57 2.74 -13.09
C ASP A 116 11.51 1.69 -13.48
N GLU A 117 11.97 0.56 -14.00
CA GLU A 117 11.11 -0.58 -14.37
C GLU A 117 10.45 -1.22 -13.14
N VAL A 118 11.19 -1.35 -12.03
CA VAL A 118 10.65 -1.83 -10.75
C VAL A 118 9.60 -0.85 -10.23
N LEU A 119 9.90 0.45 -10.22
CA LEU A 119 8.96 1.47 -9.75
C LEU A 119 7.69 1.53 -10.60
N GLU A 120 7.80 1.42 -11.92
CA GLU A 120 6.65 1.37 -12.83
C GLU A 120 5.77 0.14 -12.56
N ALA A 121 6.38 -1.03 -12.36
CA ALA A 121 5.66 -2.26 -12.03
C ALA A 121 4.92 -2.14 -10.69
N TRP A 122 5.58 -1.56 -9.67
CA TRP A 122 4.95 -1.29 -8.38
C TRP A 122 3.84 -0.25 -8.46
N GLY A 123 3.97 0.77 -9.31
CA GLY A 123 2.90 1.74 -9.56
C GLY A 123 1.65 1.08 -10.12
N LYS A 124 1.80 0.27 -11.18
CA LYS A 124 0.69 -0.48 -11.78
C LYS A 124 0.05 -1.46 -10.80
N ALA A 125 0.87 -2.18 -10.02
CA ALA A 125 0.37 -3.08 -8.99
C ALA A 125 -0.41 -2.34 -7.90
N TYR A 126 0.10 -1.18 -7.46
CA TYR A 126 -0.58 -0.33 -6.49
C TYR A 126 -1.94 0.15 -7.00
N GLU A 127 -2.02 0.62 -8.24
CA GLU A 127 -3.27 1.09 -8.85
C GLU A 127 -4.34 -0.01 -8.84
N VAL A 128 -3.99 -1.23 -9.27
CA VAL A 128 -4.93 -2.36 -9.28
C VAL A 128 -5.39 -2.71 -7.86
N ILE A 129 -4.48 -2.70 -6.88
CA ILE A 129 -4.85 -2.95 -5.48
C ILE A 129 -5.78 -1.83 -4.98
N ALA A 130 -5.44 -0.58 -5.25
CA ALA A 130 -6.22 0.59 -4.84
C ALA A 130 -7.65 0.55 -5.40
N GLU A 131 -7.82 0.19 -6.68
CA GLU A 131 -9.14 0.02 -7.30
C GLU A 131 -10.00 -1.01 -6.56
N ILE A 132 -9.41 -2.17 -6.18
CA ILE A 132 -10.13 -3.20 -5.43
C ILE A 132 -10.60 -2.66 -4.07
N PHE A 133 -9.72 -1.94 -3.36
CA PHE A 133 -10.08 -1.33 -2.08
C PHE A 133 -11.19 -0.28 -2.23
N ILE A 134 -11.08 0.60 -3.23
CA ILE A 134 -12.08 1.63 -3.53
C ILE A 134 -13.45 1.00 -3.82
N ASP A 135 -13.48 -0.07 -4.62
CA ASP A 135 -14.72 -0.78 -4.95
C ASP A 135 -15.37 -1.45 -3.74
N VAL A 136 -14.56 -2.04 -2.87
CA VAL A 136 -15.02 -2.65 -1.61
C VAL A 136 -15.54 -1.57 -0.65
N GLU A 137 -14.80 -0.50 -0.47
CA GLU A 137 -15.14 0.61 0.42
C GLU A 137 -16.39 1.34 -0.03
N LYS A 138 -16.58 1.53 -1.34
CA LYS A 138 -17.80 2.10 -1.89
C LYS A 138 -19.04 1.32 -1.44
N LYS A 139 -18.99 -0.01 -1.52
CA LYS A 139 -20.10 -0.88 -1.06
C LYS A 139 -20.29 -0.78 0.46
N LEU A 140 -19.21 -0.75 1.22
CA LEU A 140 -19.28 -0.62 2.68
C LEU A 140 -19.88 0.72 3.09
N TYR A 141 -19.52 1.82 2.43
CA TYR A 141 -20.11 3.14 2.65
C TYR A 141 -21.61 3.19 2.33
N GLU A 142 -22.10 2.44 1.35
CA GLU A 142 -23.53 2.35 1.03
C GLU A 142 -24.33 1.61 2.12
N THR A 143 -23.66 0.82 2.95
CA THR A 143 -24.28 0.00 4.02
C THR A 143 -24.01 0.52 5.44
N ALA A 144 -23.22 1.59 5.58
CA ALA A 144 -22.76 2.15 6.86
C ALA A 144 -23.70 3.22 7.44
#